data_AF-A0A6B3CCM0-F1
#
_entry.id   AF-A0A6B3CCM0-F1
#
_cell.length_a   1.000
_cell.length_b   1.000
_cell.length_c   1.000
_cell.angle_alpha   90.00
_cell.angle_beta   90.00
_cell.angle_gamma   90.00
#
_symmetry.space_group_name_H-M   'P 1'
#
loop_
_entity.id
_entity.type
_entity.pdbx_description
1 polymer ?
#
loop_
_entity_poly.entity_id
_entity_poly.type
_entity_poly.pdbx_seq_one_letter_code
_entity_poly.pdbx_strand_id
1 'polypeptide(L)' 'IPHGGGGPGVGPVAVRSHLAPYLPNHPLQPAAGPQTGVGPISAAPWGSAGILPISWSYVRLMGGEGLKRA' A
#
# COMPACT_ATOMS: atom_id res chain seq x y z
N ILE A 1 8.67 8.28 2.96
CA ILE A 1 7.60 9.30 2.82
C ILE A 1 7.90 10.40 3.83
N PRO A 2 7.90 11.69 3.44
CA PRO A 2 8.20 12.78 4.37
C PRO A 2 7.08 12.94 5.42
N HIS A 3 7.45 13.36 6.63
CA HIS A 3 6.51 13.55 7.74
C HIS A 3 5.51 14.71 7.52
N GLY A 4 5.93 15.76 6.80
CA GLY A 4 5.07 16.88 6.38
C GLY A 4 4.36 17.66 7.51
N GLY A 5 4.81 17.57 8.76
CA GLY A 5 4.18 18.25 9.90
C GLY A 5 2.86 17.62 10.38
N GLY A 6 2.57 16.38 9.98
CA GLY A 6 1.33 15.67 10.34
C GLY A 6 0.73 14.82 9.21
N GLY A 7 1.44 14.63 8.10
CA GLY A 7 0.97 13.91 6.92
C GLY A 7 1.53 14.52 5.62
N PRO A 8 1.36 13.85 4.47
CA PRO A 8 0.57 12.64 4.24
C PRO A 8 1.27 11.34 4.66
N GLY A 9 0.50 10.25 4.78
CA GLY A 9 1.02 8.90 5.03
C GLY A 9 0.25 7.84 4.25
N VAL A 10 0.85 6.65 4.10
CA VAL A 10 0.18 5.44 3.58
C VAL A 10 0.52 4.28 4.49
N GLY A 11 -0.49 3.49 4.88
CA GLY A 11 -0.34 2.29 5.71
C GLY A 11 -0.76 1.02 4.97
N PRO A 12 0.07 0.45 4.09
CA PRO A 12 -0.27 -0.80 3.41
C PRO A 12 -0.29 -1.97 4.41
N VAL A 13 -1.28 -2.85 4.28
CA VAL A 13 -1.38 -4.08 5.08
C VAL A 13 -1.15 -5.28 4.17
N ALA A 14 -0.15 -6.09 4.52
CA ALA A 14 0.07 -7.40 3.91
C ALA A 14 -0.51 -8.49 4.83
N VAL A 15 -1.13 -9.52 4.25
CA VAL A 15 -1.77 -10.60 5.00
C VAL A 15 -1.27 -11.96 4.54
N ARG A 16 -1.41 -12.98 5.39
CA ARG A 16 -1.21 -14.38 4.99
C ARG A 16 -2.31 -14.81 3.99
N SER A 17 -2.04 -15.85 3.21
CA SER A 17 -2.91 -16.29 2.11
C SER A 17 -4.36 -16.54 2.51
N HIS A 18 -4.61 -17.14 3.68
CA HIS A 18 -5.97 -17.40 4.16
C HIS A 18 -6.78 -16.14 4.46
N LEU A 19 -6.11 -14.99 4.63
CA LEU A 19 -6.77 -13.70 4.82
C LEU A 19 -6.93 -12.90 3.52
N ALA A 20 -6.24 -13.29 2.43
CA ALA A 20 -6.27 -12.56 1.17
C ALA A 20 -7.70 -12.34 0.62
N PRO A 21 -8.65 -13.29 0.72
CA PRO A 21 -10.03 -13.08 0.26
C PRO A 21 -10.78 -11.96 0.99
N TYR A 22 -10.32 -11.54 2.17
CA TYR A 22 -10.96 -10.52 3.01
C TYR A 22 -10.30 -9.14 2.89
N LEU A 23 -9.29 -8.99 2.05
CA LEU A 23 -8.68 -7.68 1.81
C LEU A 23 -9.71 -6.69 1.22
N PRO A 24 -9.59 -5.38 1.50
CA PRO A 24 -10.43 -4.36 0.89
C PRO A 24 -10.39 -4.40 -0.65
N ASN A 25 -11.50 -4.02 -1.27
CA ASN A 25 -11.60 -3.85 -2.73
C ASN A 25 -12.21 -2.48 -3.08
N HIS A 26 -12.40 -2.19 -4.37
CA HIS A 26 -13.00 -0.91 -4.78
C HIS A 26 -13.97 -1.07 -5.98
N PRO A 27 -15.21 -0.56 -5.89
CA PRO A 27 -16.24 -0.81 -6.92
C PRO A 27 -15.91 -0.17 -8.27
N LEU A 28 -15.14 0.92 -8.27
CA LEU A 28 -14.72 1.62 -9.51
C LEU A 28 -13.40 1.10 -10.09
N GLN A 29 -12.77 0.10 -9.47
CA GLN A 29 -11.48 -0.43 -9.93
C GLN A 29 -11.42 -1.95 -9.68
N PRO A 30 -11.78 -2.77 -10.67
CA PRO A 30 -11.82 -4.24 -10.53
C PRO A 30 -10.48 -4.88 -10.16
N ALA A 31 -9.35 -4.23 -10.44
CA ALA A 31 -8.02 -4.72 -10.06
C ALA A 31 -7.64 -4.42 -8.60
N ALA A 32 -8.45 -3.65 -7.87
CA ALA A 32 -8.21 -3.34 -6.47
C ALA A 32 -8.87 -4.40 -5.57
N GLY A 33 -8.06 -5.36 -5.12
CA GLY A 33 -8.48 -6.39 -4.16
C GLY A 33 -9.32 -7.53 -4.76
N PRO A 34 -9.65 -8.55 -3.96
CA PRO A 34 -10.49 -9.66 -4.41
C PRO A 34 -11.96 -9.24 -4.56
N GLN A 35 -12.71 -9.94 -5.42
CA GLN A 35 -14.15 -9.74 -5.53
C GLN A 35 -14.91 -10.00 -4.21
N THR A 36 -14.38 -10.91 -3.38
CA THR A 36 -14.91 -11.23 -2.04
C THR A 36 -14.54 -10.20 -0.97
N GLY A 37 -13.81 -9.15 -1.34
CA GLY A 37 -13.30 -8.15 -0.40
C GLY A 37 -14.41 -7.39 0.33
N VAL A 38 -14.05 -6.84 1.50
CA VAL A 38 -14.99 -6.18 2.43
C VAL A 38 -15.56 -4.83 1.95
N GLY A 39 -15.22 -4.39 0.74
CA GLY A 39 -15.56 -3.07 0.23
C GLY A 39 -14.43 -2.04 0.35
N PRO A 40 -14.68 -0.80 -0.11
CA PRO A 40 -13.70 0.28 -0.06
C PRO A 40 -13.51 0.84 1.36
N ILE A 41 -12.25 0.92 1.80
CA ILE A 41 -11.85 1.57 3.07
C ILE A 41 -11.26 2.98 2.86
N SER A 42 -11.07 3.38 1.61
CA SER A 42 -10.49 4.65 1.19
C SER A 42 -11.17 5.10 -0.10
N ALA A 43 -11.25 6.41 -0.32
CA ALA A 43 -11.97 6.97 -1.47
C ALA A 43 -11.34 6.63 -2.83
N ALA A 44 -10.03 6.40 -2.87
CA ALA A 44 -9.31 5.91 -4.05
C ALA A 44 -8.81 4.48 -3.80
N PRO A 45 -8.78 3.61 -4.83
CA PRO A 45 -8.47 2.19 -4.69
C PRO A 45 -7.12 1.86 -4.05
N TRP A 46 -6.15 2.76 -4.15
CA TRP A 46 -4.81 2.61 -3.57
C TRP A 46 -4.41 3.80 -2.69
N GLY A 47 -5.40 4.54 -2.16
CA GLY A 47 -5.19 5.72 -1.34
C GLY A 47 -4.37 6.80 -2.07
N SER A 48 -3.41 7.40 -1.36
CA SER A 48 -2.48 8.41 -1.90
C SER A 48 -1.39 7.77 -2.79
N ALA A 49 -1.79 7.16 -3.91
CA ALA A 49 -0.88 6.40 -4.78
C ALA A 49 0.34 7.20 -5.27
N GLY A 50 0.19 8.52 -5.44
CA GLY A 50 1.26 9.42 -5.93
C GLY A 50 2.50 9.50 -5.03
N ILE A 51 2.41 9.13 -3.75
CA ILE A 51 3.56 9.12 -2.82
C ILE A 51 4.21 7.74 -2.65
N LEU A 52 3.63 6.67 -3.23
CA LEU A 52 4.22 5.33 -3.23
C LEU A 52 5.60 5.23 -3.91
N PRO A 53 5.90 5.99 -4.99
CA PRO A 53 7.24 5.99 -5.60
C PRO A 53 8.36 6.37 -4.64
N ILE A 54 8.09 7.10 -3.55
CA ILE A 54 9.09 7.44 -2.53
C ILE A 54 9.60 6.16 -1.85
N SER A 55 8.67 5.32 -1.34
CA SER A 55 9.03 4.07 -0.67
C SER A 55 9.60 3.04 -1.66
N TRP A 56 9.04 2.97 -2.87
CA TRP A 56 9.58 2.11 -3.93
C TRP A 56 11.02 2.48 -4.28
N SER A 57 11.30 3.77 -4.48
CA SER A 57 12.66 4.24 -4.83
C SER A 57 13.63 3.93 -3.71
N TYR A 58 13.24 4.13 -2.44
CA TYR A 58 14.06 3.77 -1.29
C TYR A 58 14.43 2.27 -1.32
N VAL A 59 13.45 1.38 -1.45
CA VAL A 59 13.71 -0.07 -1.50
C VAL A 59 14.62 -0.44 -2.68
N ARG A 60 14.38 0.14 -3.86
CA ARG A 60 15.17 -0.15 -5.07
C ARG A 60 16.60 0.38 -5.02
N LEU A 61 16.82 1.56 -4.46
CA LEU A 61 18.14 2.18 -4.35
C LEU A 61 18.96 1.58 -3.21
N MET A 62 18.32 1.22 -2.09
CA MET A 62 19.00 0.59 -0.96
C MET A 62 19.38 -0.87 -1.25
N GLY A 63 18.51 -1.60 -1.97
CA GLY A 63 18.67 -3.04 -2.16
C GLY A 63 18.64 -3.83 -0.84
N GLY A 64 18.84 -5.14 -0.91
CA GLY A 64 18.76 -6.01 0.27
C GLY A 64 19.81 -5.67 1.34
N GLU A 65 21.07 -5.50 0.94
CA GLU A 65 22.16 -5.19 1.87
C GLU A 65 22.03 -3.79 2.49
N GLY A 66 21.66 -2.78 1.69
CA GLY A 66 21.42 -1.44 2.21
C GLY A 66 20.27 -1.43 3.21
N LEU A 67 19.18 -2.14 2.93
CA LEU A 67 18.05 -2.27 3.85
C LEU A 67 18.41 -3.03 5.13
N LYS A 68 19.24 -4.07 5.04
CA LYS A 68 19.68 -4.86 6.21
C LYS A 68 20.58 -4.05 7.15
N ARG A 69 21.34 -3.10 6.62
CA ARG A 69 22.24 -2.22 7.39
C ARG A 69 21.53 -1.05 8.06
N ALA A 70 20.44 -0.58 7.46
CA ALA A 70 19.73 0.64 7.85
C ALA A 70 19.07 0.55 9.23
#